data_AF-A0A7W7SD05-F1
#
_entry.id   AF-A0A7W7SD05-F1
#
_cell.length_a   1.000
_cell.length_b   1.000
_cell.length_c   1.000
_cell.angle_alpha   90.00
_cell.angle_beta   90.00
_cell.angle_gamma   90.00
#
_symmetry.space_group_name_H-M   'P 1'
#
loop_
_entity.id
_entity.type
_entity.pdbx_description
1 polymer ?
#
loop_
_entity_poly.entity_id
_entity_poly.type
_entity_poly.pdbx_seq_one_letter_code
_entity_poly.pdbx_strand_id
1 'polypeptide(L)'
;MSRRTEAATALALCLATGLGTVIAAGPAHAAVPNVCGGAMTDYVGASPLLLPDAPFVGTVSLVGEKRAISITPVFLTANVLRTEIGTGDDARAQSGNFTLKVDSSGRGKISFPVYAGMASSTDVNCTPGLTPTRVTKINGKINVTGVEGQVDFVVTRT
;
A
#
# COMPACT_ATOMS: atom_id res chain seq x y z
N MET A 1 -52.80 66.93 15.79
CA MET A 1 -52.51 66.00 16.90
C MET A 1 -53.29 64.72 16.65
N SER A 2 -52.56 63.63 16.49
CA SER A 2 -53.00 62.37 15.86
C SER A 2 -53.70 61.42 16.84
N ARG A 3 -54.48 60.51 16.25
CA ARG A 3 -55.47 59.61 16.86
C ARG A 3 -54.86 58.53 17.76
N ARG A 4 -55.59 58.18 18.83
CA ARG A 4 -55.41 56.94 19.63
C ARG A 4 -56.16 55.80 18.96
N THR A 5 -55.51 54.65 18.76
CA THR A 5 -56.18 53.38 18.48
C THR A 5 -55.35 52.20 19.00
N GLU A 6 -55.97 51.48 19.94
CA GLU A 6 -56.00 50.03 20.17
C GLU A 6 -54.78 49.24 20.67
N ALA A 7 -55.16 48.20 21.41
CA ALA A 7 -54.42 47.41 22.36
C ALA A 7 -54.26 45.96 21.89
N ALA A 8 -53.44 45.24 22.67
CA ALA A 8 -53.57 43.84 23.06
C ALA A 8 -52.79 42.77 22.27
N THR A 9 -52.15 41.92 23.10
CA THR A 9 -51.86 40.47 22.92
C THR A 9 -50.77 40.09 21.90
N ALA A 10 -49.84 39.17 22.14
CA ALA A 10 -49.68 38.16 23.19
C ALA A 10 -48.21 37.72 23.33
N LEU A 11 -47.91 37.10 24.48
CA LEU A 11 -46.71 36.33 24.80
C LEU A 11 -46.37 35.28 23.72
N ALA A 12 -45.06 35.10 23.46
CA ALA A 12 -44.48 33.79 23.19
C ALA A 12 -42.98 33.80 23.57
N LEU A 13 -42.69 33.32 24.78
CA LEU A 13 -41.35 33.14 25.31
C LEU A 13 -40.86 31.74 24.90
N CYS A 14 -40.17 31.61 23.77
CA CYS A 14 -39.51 30.36 23.38
C CYS A 14 -38.08 30.32 23.97
N LEU A 15 -37.93 29.78 25.19
CA LEU A 15 -36.64 29.26 25.63
C LEU A 15 -36.42 27.88 25.02
N ALA A 16 -35.76 27.84 23.86
CA ALA A 16 -35.14 26.62 23.37
C ALA A 16 -33.68 26.59 23.86
N THR A 17 -33.45 25.94 25.01
CA THR A 17 -32.11 25.57 25.46
C THR A 17 -31.54 24.53 24.49
N GLY A 18 -30.72 24.99 23.54
CA GLY A 18 -29.93 24.12 22.69
C GLY A 18 -28.87 23.41 23.53
N LEU A 19 -29.13 22.15 23.89
CA LEU A 19 -28.11 21.21 24.31
C LEU A 19 -27.20 20.95 23.09
N GLY A 20 -26.16 21.77 22.96
CA GLY A 20 -25.06 21.51 22.06
C GLY A 20 -24.32 20.28 22.55
N THR A 21 -24.58 19.14 21.92
CA THR A 21 -23.76 17.94 22.04
C THR A 21 -22.34 18.31 21.63
N VAL A 22 -21.44 18.46 22.62
CA VAL A 22 -20.01 18.43 22.37
C VAL A 22 -19.69 17.01 21.94
N ILE A 23 -19.74 16.76 20.64
CA ILE A 23 -19.16 15.56 20.06
C ILE A 23 -17.66 15.75 20.30
N ALA A 24 -17.13 15.07 21.31
CA ALA A 24 -15.70 14.94 21.50
C ALA A 24 -15.15 14.33 20.21
N ALA A 25 -14.61 15.17 19.33
CA ALA A 25 -13.79 14.72 18.22
C ALA A 25 -12.64 13.94 18.87
N GLY A 26 -12.68 12.62 18.73
CA GLY A 26 -11.56 11.77 19.12
C GLY A 26 -10.28 12.29 18.46
N PRO A 27 -9.10 11.99 19.02
CA PRO A 27 -7.84 12.47 18.46
C PRO A 27 -7.81 12.11 16.98
N ALA A 28 -7.83 13.14 16.14
CA ALA A 28 -7.62 13.00 14.71
C ALA A 28 -6.23 12.41 14.54
N HIS A 29 -6.16 11.10 14.28
CA HIS A 29 -4.93 10.50 13.81
C HIS A 29 -4.67 11.16 12.47
N ALA A 30 -3.64 12.01 12.41
CA ALA A 30 -3.18 12.57 11.16
C ALA A 30 -3.01 11.40 10.19
N ALA A 31 -3.66 11.47 9.02
CA ALA A 31 -3.48 10.46 7.99
C ALA A 31 -1.98 10.37 7.72
N VAL A 32 -1.38 9.22 8.03
CA VAL A 32 0.03 9.00 7.74
C VAL A 32 0.19 9.21 6.24
N PRO A 33 1.00 10.17 5.79
CA PRO A 33 1.14 10.43 4.36
C PRO A 33 1.55 9.13 3.67
N ASN A 34 0.86 8.70 2.61
CA ASN A 34 1.36 7.57 1.81
C ASN A 34 2.61 8.06 1.08
N VAL A 35 3.80 7.76 1.61
CA VAL A 35 5.06 8.29 1.08
C VAL A 35 5.65 7.40 0.00
N CYS A 36 5.53 6.06 0.14
CA CYS A 36 6.01 5.11 -0.87
C CYS A 36 5.47 3.71 -0.58
N GLY A 37 4.71 3.12 -1.50
CA GLY A 37 4.17 1.76 -1.35
C GLY A 37 3.08 1.62 -0.28
N GLY A 38 2.48 2.70 0.23
CA GLY A 38 1.48 2.62 1.30
C GLY A 38 0.15 1.99 0.86
N ALA A 39 -0.07 1.80 -0.43
CA ALA A 39 -1.25 1.15 -0.99
C ALA A 39 -0.90 -0.08 -1.84
N MET A 40 -1.80 -1.06 -1.90
CA MET A 40 -1.63 -2.24 -2.76
C MET A 40 -1.43 -1.86 -4.23
N THR A 41 -2.17 -0.86 -4.72
CA THR A 41 -2.07 -0.33 -6.08
C THR A 41 -0.69 0.23 -6.43
N ASP A 42 0.11 0.58 -5.42
CA ASP A 42 1.48 1.03 -5.62
C ASP A 42 2.42 -0.10 -6.09
N TYR A 43 2.03 -1.37 -5.90
CA TYR A 43 2.79 -2.57 -6.31
C TYR A 43 2.21 -3.28 -7.52
N VAL A 44 0.89 -3.26 -7.69
CA VAL A 44 0.20 -4.03 -8.76
C VAL A 44 -0.41 -3.15 -9.84
N GLY A 45 -0.33 -1.83 -9.70
CA GLY A 45 -0.95 -0.87 -10.61
C GLY A 45 -2.41 -0.61 -10.27
N ALA A 46 -2.90 0.55 -10.71
CA ALA A 46 -4.26 1.05 -10.44
C ALA A 46 -5.16 1.11 -11.67
N SER A 47 -4.61 0.99 -12.89
CA SER A 47 -5.37 1.21 -14.11
C SER A 47 -4.98 0.22 -15.21
N PRO A 48 -5.96 -0.45 -15.86
CA PRO A 48 -5.72 -1.26 -17.05
C PRO A 48 -5.42 -0.43 -18.32
N LEU A 49 -5.63 0.89 -18.28
CA LEU A 49 -5.37 1.80 -19.41
C LEU A 49 -3.88 2.17 -19.52
N LEU A 50 -3.15 2.05 -18.40
CA LEU A 50 -1.70 1.98 -18.41
C LEU A 50 -1.40 0.48 -18.46
N LEU A 51 -0.57 0.05 -19.42
CA LEU A 51 -0.18 -1.36 -19.62
C LEU A 51 -0.04 -2.10 -18.28
N PRO A 52 -0.46 -3.39 -18.16
CA PRO A 52 -0.28 -4.13 -16.92
C PRO A 52 1.15 -3.94 -16.42
N ASP A 53 1.26 -3.49 -15.17
CA ASP A 53 2.53 -3.00 -14.62
C ASP A 53 3.65 -3.99 -14.95
N ALA A 54 4.72 -3.48 -15.60
CA ALA A 54 5.86 -4.29 -15.97
C ALA A 54 6.34 -5.11 -14.77
N PRO A 55 6.71 -6.39 -14.98
CA PRO A 55 7.18 -7.23 -13.89
C PRO A 55 8.39 -6.57 -13.22
N PHE A 56 8.46 -6.67 -11.90
CA PHE A 56 9.72 -6.37 -11.24
C PHE A 56 10.71 -7.47 -11.62
N VAL A 57 11.85 -7.08 -12.15
CA VAL A 57 12.90 -8.01 -12.57
C VAL A 57 14.19 -7.70 -11.84
N GLY A 58 14.97 -8.73 -11.53
CA GLY A 58 16.25 -8.54 -10.87
C GLY A 58 16.90 -9.86 -10.47
N THR A 59 17.56 -9.86 -9.32
CA THR A 59 18.40 -11.00 -8.91
C THR A 59 18.21 -11.39 -7.45
N VAL A 60 18.31 -12.69 -7.19
CA VAL A 60 18.49 -13.29 -5.86
C VAL A 60 19.95 -13.69 -5.73
N SER A 61 20.59 -13.29 -4.63
CA SER A 61 22.00 -13.59 -4.34
C SER A 61 22.10 -14.77 -3.38
N LEU A 62 22.48 -15.92 -3.92
CA LEU A 62 22.83 -17.13 -3.18
C LEU A 62 24.34 -17.13 -2.90
N VAL A 63 24.79 -17.95 -1.95
CA VAL A 63 26.23 -18.10 -1.70
C VAL A 63 26.89 -18.70 -2.94
N GLY A 64 27.71 -17.91 -3.64
CA GLY A 64 28.42 -18.33 -4.85
C GLY A 64 27.62 -18.29 -6.16
N GLU A 65 26.34 -17.90 -6.14
CA GLU A 65 25.49 -17.89 -7.34
C GLU A 65 24.49 -16.71 -7.33
N LYS A 66 24.14 -16.18 -8.51
CA LYS A 66 23.02 -15.26 -8.67
C LYS A 66 21.98 -15.86 -9.60
N ARG A 67 20.72 -15.81 -9.19
CA ARG A 67 19.59 -16.25 -10.02
C ARG A 67 18.72 -15.07 -10.40
N ALA A 68 18.19 -15.09 -11.61
CA ALA A 68 17.17 -14.15 -12.01
C ALA A 68 15.91 -14.35 -11.14
N ILE A 69 15.23 -13.25 -10.84
CA ILE A 69 13.91 -13.28 -10.22
C ILE A 69 13.01 -12.30 -10.96
N SER A 70 11.77 -12.72 -11.19
CA SER A 70 10.69 -11.84 -11.64
C SER A 70 9.52 -11.90 -10.67
N ILE A 71 8.87 -10.75 -10.45
CA ILE A 71 7.66 -10.61 -9.65
C ILE A 71 6.63 -9.90 -10.52
N THR A 72 5.60 -10.65 -10.91
CA THR A 72 4.59 -10.20 -11.86
C THR A 72 3.24 -10.12 -11.16
N PRO A 73 2.56 -8.96 -11.17
CA PRO A 73 1.17 -8.87 -10.76
C PRO A 73 0.31 -9.80 -11.63
N VAL A 74 -0.47 -10.69 -11.02
CA VAL A 74 -1.34 -11.63 -11.76
C VAL A 74 -2.61 -10.94 -12.23
N PHE A 75 -3.16 -10.07 -11.38
CA PHE A 75 -4.31 -9.24 -11.69
C PHE A 75 -4.04 -7.83 -11.19
N LEU A 76 -4.49 -6.84 -11.95
CA LEU A 76 -4.55 -5.45 -11.49
C LEU A 76 -5.44 -5.37 -10.27
N THR A 77 -5.10 -4.49 -9.33
CA THR A 77 -5.85 -4.24 -8.08
C THR A 77 -6.08 -5.44 -7.16
N ALA A 78 -5.50 -6.61 -7.45
CA ALA A 78 -5.49 -7.76 -6.55
C ALA A 78 -4.14 -7.87 -5.84
N ASN A 79 -4.11 -8.47 -4.65
CA ASN A 79 -2.87 -8.70 -3.94
C ASN A 79 -2.15 -9.98 -4.40
N VAL A 80 -2.31 -10.41 -5.64
CA VAL A 80 -1.74 -11.68 -6.13
C VAL A 80 -0.49 -11.40 -6.97
N LEU A 81 0.65 -11.96 -6.54
CA LEU A 81 1.91 -11.90 -7.28
C LEU A 81 2.29 -13.31 -7.74
N ARG A 82 2.79 -13.42 -8.97
CA ARG A 82 3.53 -14.58 -9.45
C ARG A 82 5.02 -14.25 -9.34
N THR A 83 5.73 -15.00 -8.52
CA THR A 83 7.17 -14.90 -8.37
C THR A 83 7.83 -16.06 -9.08
N GLU A 84 8.81 -15.79 -9.91
CA GLU A 84 9.59 -16.80 -10.63
C GLU A 84 11.08 -16.59 -10.33
N ILE A 85 11.80 -17.67 -9.99
CA ILE A 85 13.25 -17.65 -9.74
C ILE A 85 13.91 -18.62 -10.72
N GLY A 86 14.94 -18.14 -11.42
CA GLY A 86 15.65 -18.86 -12.49
C GLY A 86 15.32 -18.33 -13.88
N THR A 87 15.79 -19.05 -14.89
CA THR A 87 15.56 -18.75 -16.31
C THR A 87 15.38 -20.05 -17.09
N GLY A 88 14.52 -20.06 -18.11
CA GLY A 88 14.31 -21.23 -18.97
C GLY A 88 13.73 -22.42 -18.19
N ASP A 89 14.25 -23.62 -18.44
CA ASP A 89 13.72 -24.88 -17.88
C ASP A 89 13.95 -25.04 -16.37
N ASP A 90 14.91 -24.29 -15.80
CA ASP A 90 15.20 -24.28 -14.36
C ASP A 90 14.33 -23.30 -13.58
N ALA A 91 13.47 -22.54 -14.25
CA ALA A 91 12.60 -21.56 -13.62
C ALA A 91 11.57 -22.23 -12.71
N ARG A 92 11.47 -21.75 -11.47
CA ARG A 92 10.47 -22.18 -10.49
C ARG A 92 9.57 -21.01 -10.16
N ALA A 93 8.28 -21.17 -10.42
CA ALA A 93 7.28 -20.15 -10.17
C ALA A 93 6.36 -20.53 -8.99
N GLN A 94 5.92 -19.52 -8.25
CA GLN A 94 4.87 -19.63 -7.25
C GLN A 94 3.98 -18.40 -7.30
N SER A 95 2.67 -18.61 -7.25
CA SER A 95 1.69 -17.54 -7.18
C SER A 95 1.08 -17.50 -5.78
N GLY A 96 0.84 -16.30 -5.27
CA GLY A 96 0.09 -16.17 -4.03
C GLY A 96 -0.13 -14.73 -3.61
N ASN A 97 -0.89 -14.61 -2.53
CA ASN A 97 -1.25 -13.32 -1.97
C ASN A 97 -0.04 -12.70 -1.29
N PHE A 98 0.22 -11.42 -1.56
CA PHE A 98 1.11 -10.62 -0.75
C PHE A 98 0.34 -9.93 0.38
N THR A 99 1.03 -9.72 1.49
CA THR A 99 0.57 -8.92 2.62
C THR A 99 1.30 -7.58 2.58
N LEU A 100 0.57 -6.47 2.76
CA LEU A 100 1.12 -5.14 2.91
C LEU A 100 1.09 -4.71 4.38
N LYS A 101 2.22 -4.25 4.90
CA LYS A 101 2.32 -3.55 6.18
C LYS A 101 2.84 -2.15 5.91
N VAL A 102 2.24 -1.16 6.55
CA VAL A 102 2.63 0.24 6.42
C VAL A 102 3.23 0.67 7.76
N ASP A 103 4.43 1.25 7.73
CA ASP A 103 5.06 1.78 8.94
C ASP A 103 4.52 3.17 9.33
N SER A 104 4.99 3.71 10.45
CA SER A 104 4.56 5.03 10.95
C SER A 104 4.92 6.19 10.02
N SER A 105 5.82 5.99 9.05
CA SER A 105 6.16 6.98 8.02
C SER A 105 5.30 6.87 6.76
N GLY A 106 4.43 5.84 6.68
CA GLY A 106 3.58 5.60 5.52
C GLY A 106 4.27 4.79 4.43
N ARG A 107 5.41 4.18 4.73
CA ARG A 107 6.15 3.34 3.79
C ARG A 107 5.63 1.91 3.84
N GLY A 108 5.35 1.36 2.67
CA GLY A 108 4.90 -0.02 2.50
C GLY A 108 6.03 -1.03 2.55
N LYS A 109 5.76 -2.14 3.24
CA LYS A 109 6.57 -3.36 3.19
C LYS A 109 5.67 -4.53 2.84
N ILE A 110 6.10 -5.34 1.88
CA ILE A 110 5.36 -6.50 1.41
C ILE A 110 6.04 -7.80 1.81
N SER A 111 5.23 -8.82 2.07
CA SER A 111 5.66 -10.21 2.20
C SER A 111 4.83 -11.08 1.28
N PHE A 112 5.45 -12.03 0.57
CA PHE A 112 4.77 -12.87 -0.42
C PHE A 112 5.45 -14.25 -0.54
N PRO A 113 4.69 -15.29 -0.94
CA PRO A 113 5.24 -16.62 -1.12
C PRO A 113 6.13 -16.70 -2.36
N VAL A 114 7.19 -17.49 -2.25
CA VAL A 114 8.05 -17.92 -3.36
C VAL A 114 8.12 -19.45 -3.35
N TYR A 115 8.57 -20.06 -4.46
CA TYR A 115 8.56 -21.52 -4.62
C TYR A 115 9.12 -22.30 -3.42
N ALA A 116 10.18 -21.80 -2.80
CA ALA A 116 10.86 -22.48 -1.69
C ALA A 116 10.72 -21.77 -0.33
N GLY A 117 9.78 -20.84 -0.16
CA GLY A 117 9.61 -20.15 1.12
C GLY A 117 8.86 -18.82 1.05
N MET A 118 9.33 -17.82 1.81
CA MET A 118 8.68 -16.51 1.93
C MET A 118 9.69 -15.38 1.65
N ALA A 119 9.33 -14.49 0.74
CA ALA A 119 10.03 -13.24 0.52
C ALA A 119 9.43 -12.12 1.38
N SER A 120 10.26 -11.18 1.81
CA SER A 120 9.82 -9.95 2.48
C SER A 120 10.71 -8.77 2.04
N SER A 121 10.09 -7.64 1.73
CA SER A 121 10.83 -6.41 1.43
C SER A 121 11.46 -5.85 2.70
N THR A 122 12.72 -5.47 2.62
CA THR A 122 13.42 -4.71 3.66
C THR A 122 13.26 -3.21 3.42
N ASP A 123 13.25 -2.80 2.15
CA ASP A 123 13.04 -1.42 1.71
C ASP A 123 12.41 -1.37 0.31
N VAL A 124 11.72 -0.26 0.03
CA VAL A 124 11.10 0.02 -1.27
C VAL A 124 11.46 1.44 -1.73
N ASN A 125 11.70 1.61 -3.02
CA ASN A 125 11.85 2.93 -3.62
C ASN A 125 10.73 3.15 -4.63
N CYS A 126 10.30 4.39 -4.74
CA CYS A 126 9.22 4.79 -5.62
C CYS A 126 9.71 5.78 -6.68
N THR A 127 8.94 5.93 -7.76
CA THR A 127 9.26 6.89 -8.83
C THR A 127 9.32 8.31 -8.25
N PRO A 128 10.40 9.06 -8.46
CA PRO A 128 10.37 10.49 -8.18
C PRO A 128 9.41 11.18 -9.16
N GLY A 129 8.42 11.92 -8.67
CA GLY A 129 7.46 12.63 -9.53
C GLY A 129 6.04 12.69 -8.98
N LEU A 130 5.06 12.90 -9.86
CA LEU A 130 3.66 13.18 -9.53
C LEU A 130 2.91 12.01 -8.85
N THR A 131 3.41 10.79 -8.99
CA THR A 131 2.92 9.59 -8.27
C THR A 131 4.04 9.01 -7.41
N PRO A 132 4.48 9.73 -6.35
CA PRO A 132 5.64 9.36 -5.55
C PRO A 132 5.44 8.06 -4.76
N THR A 133 4.23 7.49 -4.83
CA THR A 133 3.84 6.29 -4.11
C THR A 133 4.13 5.01 -4.89
N ARG A 134 4.25 5.07 -6.23
CA ARG A 134 4.41 3.86 -7.06
C ARG A 134 5.80 3.27 -6.92
N VAL A 135 5.86 2.02 -6.46
CA VAL A 135 7.12 1.32 -6.18
C VAL A 135 7.82 0.96 -7.49
N THR A 136 9.09 1.30 -7.63
CA THR A 136 9.96 0.97 -8.78
C THR A 136 11.10 0.05 -8.41
N LYS A 137 11.45 -0.03 -7.13
CA LYS A 137 12.49 -0.93 -6.64
C LYS A 137 12.07 -1.57 -5.32
N ILE A 138 12.39 -2.85 -5.18
CA ILE A 138 12.20 -3.60 -3.94
C ILE A 138 13.55 -4.24 -3.59
N ASN A 139 14.05 -3.92 -2.41
CA ASN A 139 15.12 -4.68 -1.77
C ASN A 139 14.47 -5.59 -0.74
N GLY A 140 14.92 -6.83 -0.62
CA GLY A 140 14.34 -7.73 0.36
C GLY A 140 15.17 -8.96 0.62
N LYS A 141 14.58 -9.83 1.42
CA LYS A 141 15.16 -11.10 1.83
C LYS A 141 14.17 -12.23 1.59
N ILE A 142 14.69 -13.39 1.19
CA ILE A 142 13.93 -14.64 1.08
C ILE A 142 14.40 -15.55 2.20
N ASN A 143 13.43 -16.02 2.98
CA ASN A 143 13.62 -17.13 3.91
C ASN A 143 13.24 -18.43 3.19
N VAL A 144 14.22 -19.31 2.99
CA VAL A 144 14.05 -20.58 2.28
C VAL A 144 13.80 -21.68 3.30
N THR A 145 12.71 -22.42 3.15
CA THR A 145 12.35 -23.50 4.05
C THR A 145 13.45 -24.56 4.07
N GLY A 146 13.98 -24.87 5.26
CA GLY A 146 15.00 -25.89 5.44
C GLY A 146 16.44 -25.45 5.13
N VAL A 147 16.67 -24.17 4.83
CA VAL A 147 18.01 -23.59 4.68
C VAL A 147 18.23 -22.59 5.81
N GLU A 148 19.39 -22.68 6.47
CA GLU A 148 19.75 -21.71 7.50
C GLU A 148 20.16 -20.38 6.86
N GLY A 149 19.54 -19.29 7.29
CA GLY A 149 19.84 -17.94 6.83
C GLY A 149 18.77 -17.33 5.91
N GLN A 150 19.09 -16.17 5.35
CA GLN A 150 18.23 -15.44 4.42
C GLN A 150 19.05 -14.98 3.23
N VAL A 151 18.46 -15.04 2.04
CA VAL A 151 19.12 -14.63 0.80
C VAL A 151 18.57 -13.31 0.32
N ASP A 152 19.45 -12.39 -0.08
CA ASP A 152 19.05 -11.06 -0.51
C ASP A 152 18.49 -11.11 -1.93
N PHE A 153 17.46 -10.31 -2.19
CA PHE A 153 16.98 -10.04 -3.53
C PHE A 153 16.84 -8.55 -3.78
N VAL A 154 17.07 -8.16 -5.03
CA VAL A 154 16.84 -6.81 -5.52
C VAL A 154 16.12 -6.91 -6.84
N VAL A 155 14.98 -6.23 -6.95
CA VAL A 155 14.19 -6.17 -8.19
C VAL A 155 13.77 -4.75 -8.50
N THR A 156 13.62 -4.46 -9.78
CA THR A 156 13.25 -3.15 -10.30
C THR A 156 12.20 -3.29 -11.40
N ARG A 157 11.35 -2.28 -11.55
CA ARG A 157 10.49 -2.09 -12.72
C ARG A 157 10.52 -0.64 -13.19
N THR A 158 10.19 -0.45 -14.45
CA THR A 158 10.07 0.87 -15.11
C THR A 158 8.61 1.23 -15.32
#